data_AF-A0A2V6GJJ6-F1
#
_entry.id   AF-A0A2V6GJJ6-F1
#
_cell.length_a   1.000
_cell.length_b   1.000
_cell.length_c   1.000
_cell.angle_alpha   90.00
_cell.angle_beta   90.00
_cell.angle_gamma   90.00
#
_symmetry.space_group_name_H-M   'P 1'
#
loop_
_entity.id
_entity.type
_entity.pdbx_description
1 polymer ?
#
loop_
_entity_poly.entity_id
_entity_poly.type
_entity_poly.pdbx_seq_one_letter_code
_entity_poly.pdbx_strand_id
1 'polypeptide(L)'
;MSTDLERAEQNVETRSESLKKPLGLFDLVLTQILFVVGSSWVGAAAKLGRAHLFFWLLAILLFYIPQAAVVIYLNRRMPLEGGIYQWAKLGFNEFAGFIVAWNLWLLSITVIALGGMFTTTNISYAIGPSAAWMPNSKWGVSLISSALVAGLGWTCVRGLSLGKWLHNVGAFAMLLVYGALICLPLLGLMRGELKSYQPLQLALPTMSIF
;
A
#
# COMPACT_ATOMS: atom_id res chain seq x y z
N MET A 1 14.75 -0.80 -30.84
CA MET A 1 13.84 -0.31 -29.79
C MET A 1 12.37 -0.42 -30.16
N SER A 2 11.85 0.18 -31.25
CA SER A 2 10.42 0.00 -31.63
C SER A 2 10.09 -1.45 -31.99
N THR A 3 10.90 -2.10 -32.82
CA THR A 3 10.69 -3.49 -33.26
C THR A 3 10.83 -4.51 -32.12
N ASP A 4 11.72 -4.25 -31.16
CA ASP A 4 11.91 -5.11 -29.98
C ASP A 4 10.72 -4.99 -29.01
N LEU A 5 10.17 -3.79 -28.86
CA LEU A 5 8.96 -3.54 -28.07
C LEU A 5 7.74 -4.19 -28.70
N GLU A 6 7.54 -4.00 -30.01
CA GLU A 6 6.42 -4.61 -30.76
C GLU A 6 6.44 -6.14 -30.65
N ARG A 7 7.62 -6.75 -30.78
CA ARG A 7 7.78 -8.20 -30.60
C ARG A 7 7.50 -8.64 -29.15
N ALA A 8 7.95 -7.87 -28.17
CA ALA A 8 7.69 -8.16 -26.76
C ALA A 8 6.19 -8.03 -26.41
N GLU A 9 5.51 -7.01 -26.95
CA GLU A 9 4.07 -6.81 -26.80
C GLU A 9 3.27 -7.96 -27.42
N GLN A 10 3.58 -8.36 -28.65
CA GLN A 10 2.92 -9.51 -29.31
C GLN A 10 3.10 -10.82 -28.54
N ASN A 11 4.29 -11.07 -28.00
CA ASN A 11 4.55 -12.25 -27.18
C ASN A 11 3.74 -12.25 -25.88
N VAL A 12 3.60 -11.08 -25.26
CA VAL A 12 2.75 -10.89 -24.08
C VAL A 12 1.29 -11.18 -24.45
N GLU A 13 0.75 -10.52 -25.48
CA GLU A 13 -0.65 -10.72 -25.89
C GLU A 13 -0.97 -12.19 -26.16
N THR A 14 -0.12 -12.87 -26.94
CA THR A 14 -0.28 -14.30 -27.27
C THR A 14 -0.31 -15.18 -26.02
N ARG A 15 0.52 -14.87 -25.01
CA ARG A 15 0.58 -15.63 -23.76
C ARG A 15 -0.64 -15.32 -22.86
N SER A 16 -1.04 -14.05 -22.80
CA SER A 16 -2.16 -13.60 -21.97
C SER A 16 -3.54 -13.97 -22.53
N GLU A 17 -3.66 -14.30 -23.82
CA GLU A 17 -4.93 -14.75 -24.44
C GLU A 17 -5.56 -15.94 -23.72
N SER A 18 -4.72 -16.87 -23.23
CA SER A 18 -5.15 -18.04 -22.48
C SER A 18 -5.55 -17.75 -21.02
N LEU A 19 -5.20 -16.57 -20.50
CA LEU A 19 -5.38 -16.20 -19.10
C LEU A 19 -6.71 -15.45 -18.90
N LYS A 20 -7.52 -15.91 -17.94
CA LYS A 20 -8.67 -15.13 -17.48
C LYS A 20 -8.16 -13.81 -16.89
N LYS A 21 -8.83 -12.70 -17.22
CA LYS A 21 -8.55 -11.35 -16.68
C LYS A 21 -9.57 -11.00 -15.58
N PRO A 22 -9.42 -11.52 -14.34
CA PRO A 22 -10.44 -11.36 -13.29
C PRO A 22 -10.43 -9.99 -12.61
N LEU A 23 -9.37 -9.19 -12.78
CA LEU A 23 -9.22 -7.85 -12.18
C LEU A 23 -9.85 -6.79 -13.09
N GLY A 24 -10.90 -6.15 -12.61
CA GLY A 24 -11.48 -4.96 -13.24
C GLY A 24 -10.96 -3.67 -12.61
N LEU A 25 -11.34 -2.53 -13.20
CA LEU A 25 -10.95 -1.20 -12.72
C LEU A 25 -11.28 -0.99 -11.23
N PHE A 26 -12.46 -1.42 -10.80
CA PHE A 26 -12.88 -1.28 -9.41
C PHE A 26 -11.96 -2.01 -8.43
N ASP A 27 -11.55 -3.24 -8.77
CA ASP A 27 -10.64 -4.04 -7.93
C ASP A 27 -9.24 -3.40 -7.86
N LEU A 28 -8.79 -2.80 -8.97
CA LEU A 28 -7.52 -2.09 -9.03
C LEU A 28 -7.56 -0.83 -8.16
N VAL A 29 -8.66 -0.06 -8.18
CA VAL A 29 -8.84 1.12 -7.34
C VAL A 29 -8.86 0.73 -5.86
N LEU A 30 -9.60 -0.31 -5.48
CA LEU A 30 -9.63 -0.80 -4.09
C LEU A 30 -8.26 -1.29 -3.62
N THR A 31 -7.53 -2.01 -4.49
CA THR A 31 -6.16 -2.42 -4.21
C THR A 31 -5.26 -1.21 -4.00
N GLN A 32 -5.36 -0.19 -4.85
CA GLN A 32 -4.59 1.05 -4.71
C GLN A 32 -4.87 1.75 -3.37
N ILE A 33 -6.14 1.81 -2.95
CA ILE A 33 -6.53 2.40 -1.66
C ILE A 33 -5.86 1.65 -0.50
N LEU A 34 -5.86 0.32 -0.53
CA LEU A 34 -5.20 -0.50 0.50
C LEU A 34 -3.70 -0.19 0.61
N PHE A 35 -3.02 -0.04 -0.51
CA PHE A 35 -1.59 0.27 -0.54
C PHE A 35 -1.26 1.70 -0.12
N VAL A 36 -2.13 2.67 -0.42
CA VAL A 36 -1.85 4.10 -0.17
C VAL A 36 -2.27 4.54 1.24
N VAL A 37 -3.43 4.13 1.73
CA VAL A 37 -4.05 4.69 2.96
C VAL A 37 -3.49 4.05 4.25
N GLY A 38 -2.44 3.23 4.16
CA GLY A 38 -1.90 2.38 5.23
C GLY A 38 -1.96 2.97 6.65
N SER A 39 -2.42 2.18 7.62
CA SER A 39 -2.67 2.61 9.01
C SER A 39 -1.44 3.11 9.76
N SER A 40 -0.24 2.73 9.32
CA SER A 40 1.03 3.23 9.85
C SER A 40 1.16 4.76 9.74
N TRP A 41 0.58 5.37 8.70
CA TRP A 41 0.69 6.81 8.46
C TRP A 41 -0.15 7.66 9.42
N VAL A 42 -1.22 7.10 9.98
CA VAL A 42 -2.09 7.81 10.94
C VAL A 42 -1.31 8.17 12.20
N GLY A 43 -0.53 7.22 12.75
CA GLY A 43 0.32 7.47 13.91
C GLY A 43 1.45 8.46 13.62
N ALA A 44 2.04 8.40 12.43
CA ALA A 44 3.05 9.36 12.00
C ALA A 44 2.47 10.79 11.87
N ALA A 45 1.29 10.92 11.27
CA ALA A 45 0.57 12.18 11.15
C ALA A 45 0.20 12.75 12.54
N ALA A 46 -0.23 11.90 13.47
CA ALA A 46 -0.51 12.31 14.85
C ALA A 46 0.73 12.87 15.56
N LYS A 47 1.91 12.25 15.35
CA LYS A 47 3.19 12.76 15.89
C LYS A 47 3.60 14.10 15.28
N LEU A 48 3.34 14.32 14.00
CA LEU A 48 3.62 15.59 13.30
C LEU A 48 2.68 16.72 13.75
N GLY A 49 1.57 16.40 14.43
CA GLY A 49 0.61 17.38 14.92
C GLY A 49 0.04 18.21 13.78
N ARG A 50 -0.02 19.54 13.93
CA ARG A 50 -0.64 20.44 12.94
C ARG A 50 0.15 20.55 11.62
N ALA A 51 1.43 20.20 11.62
CA ALA A 51 2.27 20.28 10.43
C ALA A 51 2.06 19.13 9.43
N HIS A 52 1.31 18.07 9.81
CA HIS A 52 1.14 16.91 8.95
C HIS A 52 0.55 17.25 7.57
N LEU A 53 -0.45 18.15 7.51
CA LEU A 53 -1.09 18.55 6.25
C LEU A 53 -0.12 19.21 5.29
N PHE A 54 0.79 20.05 5.81
CA PHE A 54 1.81 20.70 4.98
C PHE A 54 2.69 19.64 4.29
N PHE A 55 3.19 18.66 5.05
CA PHE A 55 4.01 17.59 4.50
C PHE A 55 3.25 16.68 3.54
N TRP A 56 1.97 16.40 3.80
CA TRP A 56 1.13 15.61 2.90
C TRP A 56 0.90 16.33 1.56
N LEU A 57 0.56 17.63 1.59
CA LEU A 57 0.39 18.42 0.37
C LEU A 57 1.70 18.51 -0.42
N LEU A 58 2.82 18.71 0.27
CA LEU A 58 4.14 18.73 -0.34
C LEU A 58 4.49 17.39 -1.00
N ALA A 59 4.23 16.27 -0.31
CA ALA A 59 4.45 14.93 -0.83
C ALA A 59 3.55 14.62 -2.04
N ILE A 60 2.29 15.06 -2.01
CA ILE A 60 1.38 14.92 -3.14
C ILE A 60 1.94 15.67 -4.36
N LEU A 61 2.32 16.94 -4.16
CA LEU A 61 2.77 17.80 -5.25
C LEU A 61 4.12 17.38 -5.84
N LEU A 62 5.10 17.06 -4.99
CA LEU A 62 6.48 16.81 -5.42
C LEU A 62 6.80 15.34 -5.70
N PHE A 63 6.04 14.39 -5.14
CA PHE A 63 6.30 12.96 -5.31
C PHE A 63 5.15 12.24 -5.99
N TYR A 64 3.94 12.30 -5.43
CA TYR A 64 2.83 11.48 -5.92
C TYR A 64 2.38 11.85 -7.34
N ILE A 65 2.13 13.14 -7.61
CA ILE A 65 1.68 13.59 -8.94
C ILE A 65 2.75 13.33 -10.00
N PRO A 66 4.03 13.71 -9.82
CA PRO A 66 5.08 13.38 -10.79
C PRO A 66 5.23 11.87 -11.02
N GLN A 67 5.22 11.07 -9.95
CA GLN A 67 5.32 9.62 -10.04
C GLN A 67 4.12 9.02 -10.80
N ALA A 68 2.89 9.48 -10.52
CA ALA A 68 1.70 9.04 -11.24
C ALA A 68 1.77 9.39 -12.73
N ALA A 69 2.22 10.60 -13.08
CA ALA A 69 2.39 11.02 -14.46
C ALA A 69 3.38 10.11 -15.22
N VAL A 70 4.52 9.79 -14.61
CA VAL A 70 5.51 8.87 -15.20
C VAL A 70 4.94 7.47 -15.38
N VAL A 71 4.23 6.93 -14.37
CA VAL A 71 3.60 5.60 -14.45
C VAL A 71 2.54 5.54 -15.54
N ILE A 72 1.72 6.60 -15.69
CA ILE A 72 0.71 6.68 -16.76
C ILE A 72 1.40 6.73 -18.14
N TYR A 73 2.44 7.56 -18.29
CA TYR A 73 3.18 7.69 -19.53
C TYR A 73 3.84 6.37 -19.95
N LEU A 74 4.53 5.70 -19.04
CA LEU A 74 5.23 4.45 -19.33
C LEU A 74 4.27 3.28 -19.59
N ASN A 75 3.16 3.18 -18.86
CA ASN A 75 2.14 2.17 -19.15
C ASN A 75 1.55 2.32 -20.56
N ARG A 76 1.35 3.56 -21.04
CA ARG A 76 0.88 3.82 -22.41
C ARG A 76 1.94 3.51 -23.46
N ARG A 77 3.22 3.72 -23.13
CA ARG A 77 4.33 3.59 -24.08
C ARG A 77 4.88 2.17 -24.18
N MET A 78 4.79 1.40 -23.10
CA MET A 78 5.32 0.04 -22.94
C MET A 78 4.35 -0.79 -22.07
N PRO A 79 3.19 -1.23 -22.61
CA PRO A 79 2.20 -2.07 -21.93
C PRO A 79 2.69 -3.53 -21.74
N LEU A 80 3.87 -3.68 -21.15
CA LEU A 80 4.56 -4.95 -20.99
C LEU A 80 4.25 -5.61 -19.64
N GLU A 81 4.17 -6.95 -19.64
CA GLU A 81 4.16 -7.73 -18.40
C GLU A 81 5.50 -7.57 -17.66
N GLY A 82 5.46 -7.07 -16.42
CA GLY A 82 6.64 -6.87 -15.57
C GLY A 82 6.87 -5.44 -15.08
N GLY A 83 6.07 -4.47 -15.53
CA GLY A 83 6.00 -3.12 -14.95
C GLY A 83 7.35 -2.41 -14.88
N ILE A 84 7.68 -1.86 -13.71
CA ILE A 84 8.87 -1.01 -13.53
C ILE A 84 10.20 -1.71 -13.84
N TYR A 85 10.27 -3.04 -13.68
CA TYR A 85 11.44 -3.82 -14.05
C TYR A 85 11.71 -3.73 -15.57
N GLN A 86 10.67 -3.98 -16.38
CA GLN A 86 10.80 -3.95 -17.83
C GLN A 86 11.09 -2.52 -18.31
N TRP A 87 10.43 -1.52 -17.73
CA TRP A 87 10.68 -0.13 -18.09
C TRP A 87 12.12 0.28 -17.83
N ALA A 88 12.71 -0.13 -16.69
CA ALA A 88 14.10 0.15 -16.37
C ALA A 88 15.07 -0.62 -17.28
N LYS A 89 14.76 -1.89 -17.58
CA LYS A 89 15.56 -2.73 -18.48
C LYS A 89 15.66 -2.12 -19.88
N LEU A 90 14.52 -1.69 -20.42
CA LEU A 90 14.41 -1.15 -21.78
C LEU A 90 14.87 0.31 -21.88
N GLY A 91 14.62 1.10 -20.83
CA GLY A 91 15.00 2.51 -20.78
C GLY A 91 16.49 2.75 -20.49
N PHE A 92 17.14 1.85 -19.75
CA PHE A 92 18.55 1.99 -19.36
C PHE A 92 19.40 0.82 -19.87
N ASN A 93 19.32 -0.34 -19.20
CA ASN A 93 20.03 -1.57 -19.55
C ASN A 93 19.59 -2.72 -18.62
N GLU A 94 20.06 -3.95 -18.90
CA GLU A 94 19.73 -5.13 -18.11
C GLU A 94 20.11 -5.02 -16.62
N PHE A 95 21.23 -4.37 -16.31
CA PHE A 95 21.69 -4.20 -14.93
C PHE A 95 20.76 -3.27 -14.14
N ALA A 96 20.33 -2.14 -14.72
CA ALA A 96 19.36 -1.26 -14.10
C ALA A 96 18.02 -1.97 -13.85
N GLY A 97 17.56 -2.77 -14.81
CA GLY A 97 16.41 -3.65 -14.63
C GLY A 97 16.63 -4.59 -13.43
N PHE A 98 17.75 -5.30 -13.38
CA PHE A 98 18.08 -6.20 -12.28
C PHE A 98 18.06 -5.49 -10.91
N ILE A 99 18.67 -4.31 -10.78
CA ILE A 99 18.65 -3.53 -9.53
C ILE A 99 17.22 -3.16 -9.12
N VAL A 100 16.36 -2.78 -10.06
CA VAL A 100 14.95 -2.47 -9.76
C VAL A 100 14.19 -3.71 -9.28
N ALA A 101 14.35 -4.86 -9.96
CA ALA A 101 13.74 -6.11 -9.51
C ALA A 101 14.25 -6.55 -8.13
N TRP A 102 15.55 -6.41 -7.89
CA TRP A 102 16.17 -6.71 -6.60
C TRP A 102 15.61 -5.83 -5.49
N ASN A 103 15.45 -4.53 -5.74
CA ASN A 103 14.86 -3.60 -4.79
C ASN A 103 13.39 -3.94 -4.48
N LEU A 104 12.60 -4.28 -5.48
CA LEU A 104 11.21 -4.75 -5.28
C LEU A 104 11.14 -6.03 -4.45
N TRP A 105 12.05 -6.97 -4.68
CA TRP A 105 12.11 -8.21 -3.92
C TRP A 105 12.45 -7.95 -2.45
N LEU A 106 13.46 -7.12 -2.18
CA LEU A 106 13.79 -6.71 -0.81
C LEU A 106 12.63 -5.96 -0.14
N LEU A 107 11.99 -5.02 -0.84
CA LEU A 107 10.82 -4.31 -0.35
C LEU A 107 9.70 -5.30 0.05
N SER A 108 9.45 -6.31 -0.77
CA SER A 108 8.43 -7.33 -0.50
C SER A 108 8.74 -8.11 0.78
N ILE A 109 10.00 -8.51 0.99
CA ILE A 109 10.44 -9.17 2.23
C ILE A 109 10.21 -8.26 3.44
N THR A 110 10.62 -7.00 3.34
CA THR A 110 10.45 -6.03 4.42
C THR A 110 8.98 -5.81 4.76
N VAL A 111 8.10 -5.69 3.75
CA VAL A 111 6.65 -5.52 3.93
C VAL A 111 6.03 -6.74 4.62
N ILE A 112 6.40 -7.95 4.20
CA ILE A 112 5.90 -9.19 4.82
C ILE A 112 6.34 -9.28 6.29
N ALA A 113 7.62 -8.98 6.57
CA ALA A 113 8.15 -8.99 7.94
C ALA A 113 7.46 -7.94 8.83
N LEU A 114 7.28 -6.72 8.34
CA LEU A 114 6.54 -5.66 9.03
C LEU A 114 5.08 -6.06 9.25
N GLY A 115 4.44 -6.69 8.26
CA GLY A 115 3.06 -7.17 8.33
C GLY A 115 2.86 -8.15 9.48
N GLY A 116 3.81 -9.06 9.71
CA GLY A 116 3.81 -9.97 10.86
C GLY A 116 3.76 -9.25 12.21
N MET A 117 4.73 -8.35 12.45
CA MET A 117 4.80 -7.57 13.69
C MET A 117 3.57 -6.68 13.90
N PHE A 118 3.12 -6.04 12.82
CA PHE A 118 1.94 -5.17 12.85
C PHE A 118 0.69 -5.98 13.21
N THR A 119 0.50 -7.15 12.60
CA THR A 119 -0.63 -8.02 12.88
C THR A 119 -0.62 -8.52 14.31
N THR A 120 0.53 -8.97 14.83
CA THR A 120 0.65 -9.39 16.24
C THR A 120 0.27 -8.27 17.20
N THR A 121 0.69 -7.05 16.91
CA THR A 121 0.38 -5.87 17.73
C THR A 121 -1.12 -5.56 17.71
N ASN A 122 -1.76 -5.59 16.54
CA ASN A 122 -3.19 -5.32 16.44
C ASN A 122 -4.06 -6.42 17.08
N ILE A 123 -3.66 -7.69 16.98
CA ILE A 123 -4.35 -8.79 17.69
C ILE A 123 -4.25 -8.59 19.21
N SER A 124 -3.08 -8.22 19.71
CA SER A 124 -2.87 -7.90 21.13
C SER A 124 -3.82 -6.79 21.60
N TYR A 125 -3.94 -5.71 20.83
CA TYR A 125 -4.89 -4.64 21.14
C TYR A 125 -6.36 -5.07 21.05
N ALA A 126 -6.73 -5.94 20.11
CA ALA A 126 -8.09 -6.44 19.96
C ALA A 126 -8.52 -7.36 21.12
N ILE A 127 -7.60 -8.19 21.65
CA ILE A 127 -7.87 -9.07 22.78
C ILE A 127 -7.85 -8.29 24.11
N GLY A 128 -6.97 -7.29 24.23
CA GLY A 128 -6.86 -6.44 25.40
C GLY A 128 -5.73 -6.86 26.37
N PRO A 129 -5.79 -6.44 27.65
CA PRO A 129 -4.65 -6.53 28.58
C PRO A 129 -4.05 -7.93 28.76
N SER A 130 -4.86 -8.99 28.63
CA SER A 130 -4.42 -10.39 28.74
C SER A 130 -3.44 -10.81 27.64
N ALA A 131 -3.42 -10.09 26.51
CA ALA A 131 -2.57 -10.35 25.36
C ALA A 131 -1.43 -9.33 25.19
N ALA A 132 -1.22 -8.43 26.16
CA ALA A 132 -0.20 -7.37 26.06
C ALA A 132 1.25 -7.90 25.93
N TRP A 133 1.47 -9.18 26.28
CA TRP A 133 2.76 -9.85 26.14
C TRP A 133 3.10 -10.23 24.68
N MET A 134 2.10 -10.33 23.79
CA MET A 134 2.29 -10.88 22.44
C MET A 134 3.34 -10.13 21.60
N PRO A 135 3.36 -8.78 21.54
CA PRO A 135 4.35 -8.05 20.75
C PRO A 135 5.79 -8.22 21.26
N ASN A 136 5.96 -8.50 22.56
CA ASN A 136 7.26 -8.68 23.20
C ASN A 136 7.76 -10.14 23.13
N SER A 137 6.89 -11.09 22.75
CA SER A 137 7.23 -12.50 22.65
C SER A 137 7.75 -12.85 21.26
N LYS A 138 9.04 -13.19 21.16
CA LYS A 138 9.69 -13.64 19.91
C LYS A 138 8.94 -14.81 19.27
N TRP A 139 8.49 -15.77 20.09
CA TRP A 139 7.74 -16.93 19.63
C TRP A 139 6.35 -16.55 19.12
N GLY A 140 5.65 -15.66 19.83
CA GLY A 140 4.32 -15.19 19.40
C GLY A 140 4.35 -14.48 18.06
N VAL A 141 5.29 -13.54 17.90
CA VAL A 141 5.50 -12.82 16.63
C VAL A 141 5.91 -13.78 15.51
N SER A 142 6.83 -14.71 15.78
CA SER A 142 7.31 -15.68 14.79
C SER A 142 6.21 -16.63 14.31
N LEU A 143 5.37 -17.12 15.22
CA LEU A 143 4.26 -18.01 14.87
C LEU A 143 3.22 -17.30 13.99
N ILE A 144 2.82 -16.08 14.38
CA ILE A 144 1.87 -15.27 13.60
C ILE A 144 2.44 -14.92 12.23
N SER A 145 3.71 -14.51 12.17
CA SER A 145 4.39 -14.21 10.91
C SER A 145 4.46 -15.44 10.00
N SER A 146 4.78 -16.61 10.56
CA SER A 146 4.83 -17.88 9.82
C SER A 146 3.46 -18.26 9.28
N ALA A 147 2.41 -18.11 10.10
CA ALA A 147 1.03 -18.36 9.68
C ALA A 147 0.59 -17.41 8.54
N LEU A 148 0.97 -16.13 8.61
CA LEU A 148 0.69 -15.16 7.55
C LEU A 148 1.43 -15.51 6.26
N VAL A 149 2.72 -15.85 6.33
CA VAL A 149 3.49 -16.26 5.15
C VAL A 149 2.91 -17.53 4.52
N ALA A 150 2.55 -18.52 5.33
CA ALA A 150 1.90 -19.74 4.84
C ALA A 150 0.53 -19.44 4.21
N GLY A 151 -0.27 -18.55 4.82
CA GLY A 151 -1.55 -18.10 4.29
C GLY A 151 -1.43 -17.34 2.97
N LEU A 152 -0.41 -16.48 2.83
CA LEU A 152 -0.10 -15.81 1.58
C LEU A 152 0.31 -16.82 0.50
N GLY A 153 1.20 -17.76 0.83
CA GLY A 153 1.60 -18.84 -0.09
C GLY A 153 0.42 -19.69 -0.55
N TRP A 154 -0.46 -20.06 0.36
CA TRP A 154 -1.70 -20.78 0.06
C TRP A 154 -2.63 -19.98 -0.87
N THR A 155 -2.76 -18.68 -0.62
CA THR A 155 -3.57 -17.77 -1.44
C THR A 155 -3.00 -17.67 -2.86
N CYS A 156 -1.67 -17.61 -3.02
CA CYS A 156 -1.01 -17.64 -4.31
C CYS A 156 -1.31 -18.91 -5.10
N VAL A 157 -1.33 -20.08 -4.45
CA VAL A 157 -1.63 -21.37 -5.10
C VAL A 157 -3.09 -21.45 -5.55
N ARG A 158 -4.03 -20.91 -4.77
CA ARG A 158 -5.46 -20.88 -5.10
C ARG A 158 -5.79 -19.94 -6.27
N GLY A 159 -4.88 -19.05 -6.64
CA GLY A 159 -4.99 -18.17 -7.80
C GLY A 159 -5.60 -16.81 -7.53
N LEU A 160 -5.56 -15.96 -8.56
CA LEU A 160 -5.78 -14.51 -8.47
C LEU A 160 -7.21 -14.11 -8.06
N SER A 161 -8.20 -14.98 -8.26
CA SER A 161 -9.60 -14.71 -7.86
C SER A 161 -9.76 -14.62 -6.34
N LEU A 162 -9.04 -15.45 -5.58
CA LEU A 162 -9.07 -15.41 -4.12
C LEU A 162 -8.37 -14.14 -3.60
N GLY A 163 -7.21 -13.82 -4.18
CA GLY A 163 -6.47 -12.59 -3.83
C GLY A 163 -7.30 -11.32 -4.09
N LYS A 164 -8.00 -11.25 -5.23
CA LYS A 164 -8.93 -10.16 -5.54
C LYS A 164 -10.02 -10.02 -4.46
N TRP A 165 -10.67 -11.11 -4.08
CA TRP A 165 -11.71 -11.06 -3.04
C TRP A 165 -11.15 -10.59 -1.70
N LEU A 166 -9.98 -11.10 -1.30
CA LEU A 166 -9.31 -10.72 -0.06
C LEU A 166 -8.97 -9.22 -0.03
N HIS A 167 -8.40 -8.68 -1.12
CA HIS A 167 -8.14 -7.25 -1.24
C HIS A 167 -9.42 -6.42 -1.21
N ASN A 168 -10.48 -6.83 -1.93
CA ASN A 168 -11.73 -6.07 -1.92
C ASN A 168 -12.34 -5.99 -0.52
N VAL A 169 -12.44 -7.13 0.18
CA VAL A 169 -12.96 -7.16 1.56
C VAL A 169 -12.09 -6.31 2.49
N GLY A 170 -10.76 -6.44 2.39
CA GLY A 170 -9.84 -5.61 3.16
C GLY A 170 -10.02 -4.11 2.90
N ALA A 171 -10.18 -3.72 1.63
CA ALA A 171 -10.39 -2.33 1.25
C ALA A 171 -11.70 -1.78 1.79
N PHE A 172 -12.80 -2.55 1.71
CA PHE A 172 -14.08 -2.15 2.30
C PHE A 172 -14.01 -2.01 3.82
N ALA A 173 -13.38 -2.96 4.52
CA ALA A 173 -13.19 -2.88 5.96
C ALA A 173 -12.36 -1.63 6.34
N MET A 174 -11.30 -1.34 5.58
CA MET A 174 -10.47 -0.15 5.76
C MET A 174 -11.28 1.13 5.54
N LEU A 175 -12.02 1.22 4.44
CA LEU A 175 -12.88 2.38 4.16
C LEU A 175 -13.94 2.59 5.25
N LEU A 176 -14.51 1.53 5.78
CA LEU A 176 -15.45 1.60 6.91
C LEU A 176 -14.77 2.17 8.15
N VAL A 177 -13.60 1.66 8.53
CA VAL A 177 -12.85 2.14 9.71
C VAL A 177 -12.47 3.60 9.56
N TYR A 178 -11.90 4.00 8.43
CA TYR A 178 -11.54 5.40 8.19
C TYR A 178 -12.75 6.32 8.06
N GLY A 179 -13.83 5.85 7.43
CA GLY A 179 -15.11 6.56 7.39
C GLY A 179 -15.64 6.81 8.80
N ALA A 180 -15.60 5.81 9.68
CA ALA A 180 -15.98 5.97 11.08
C ALA A 180 -15.08 6.99 11.81
N LEU A 181 -13.76 6.93 11.62
CA LEU A 181 -12.81 7.89 12.20
C LEU A 181 -13.06 9.34 11.75
N ILE A 182 -13.49 9.54 10.50
CA ILE A 182 -13.87 10.87 9.98
C ILE A 182 -15.23 11.31 10.53
N CYS A 183 -16.20 10.41 10.62
CA CYS A 183 -17.56 10.72 11.08
C CYS A 183 -17.66 10.97 12.59
N LEU A 184 -16.85 10.29 13.41
CA LEU A 184 -16.93 10.37 14.88
C LEU A 184 -16.77 11.81 15.42
N PRO A 185 -15.74 12.59 15.02
CA PRO A 185 -15.64 14.00 15.42
C PRO A 185 -16.82 14.86 14.96
N LEU A 186 -17.37 14.59 13.77
CA LEU A 186 -18.54 15.31 13.25
C LEU A 186 -19.78 15.04 14.11
N LEU A 187 -20.00 13.79 14.52
CA LEU A 187 -21.06 13.42 15.44
C LEU A 187 -20.87 14.06 16.82
N GLY A 188 -19.63 14.14 17.32
CA GLY A 188 -19.31 14.82 18.58
C GLY A 188 -19.60 16.34 18.53
N LEU A 189 -19.39 16.99 17.39
CA LEU A 189 -19.81 18.38 17.18
C LEU A 189 -21.34 18.51 17.19
N MET A 190 -22.05 17.64 16.48
CA MET A 190 -23.52 17.65 16.42
C MET A 190 -24.16 17.40 17.80
N ARG A 191 -23.52 16.58 18.64
CA ARG A 191 -23.94 16.32 20.02
C ARG A 191 -23.53 17.40 21.02
N GLY A 192 -22.73 18.40 20.59
CA GLY A 192 -22.20 19.45 21.46
C GLY A 192 -21.08 19.00 22.41
N GLU A 193 -20.55 17.79 22.25
CA GLU A 193 -19.43 17.26 23.03
C GLU A 193 -18.10 17.93 22.64
N LEU A 194 -17.98 18.36 21.38
CA LEU A 194 -16.83 19.10 20.86
C LEU A 194 -17.18 20.57 20.63
N LYS A 195 -16.37 21.48 21.20
CA LYS A 195 -16.52 22.93 21.00
C LYS A 195 -15.99 23.42 19.65
N SER A 196 -14.96 22.77 19.12
CA SER A 196 -14.35 23.12 17.83
C SER A 196 -13.64 21.94 17.21
N TYR A 197 -13.80 21.75 15.91
CA TYR A 197 -13.09 20.75 15.11
C TYR A 197 -12.51 21.44 13.88
N GLN A 198 -11.19 21.47 13.79
CA GLN A 198 -10.48 22.10 12.66
C GLN A 198 -9.57 21.07 11.99
N PRO A 199 -10.12 20.18 11.15
CA PRO A 199 -9.39 19.05 10.59
C PRO A 199 -8.31 19.47 9.58
N LEU A 200 -8.46 20.64 8.95
CA LEU A 200 -7.63 21.10 7.84
C LEU A 200 -6.72 22.30 8.20
N GLN A 201 -6.27 22.39 9.45
CA GLN A 201 -5.33 23.46 9.85
C GLN A 201 -3.97 23.29 9.19
N LEU A 202 -3.65 24.17 8.23
CA LEU A 202 -2.31 24.25 7.68
C LEU A 202 -1.40 25.01 8.64
N ALA A 203 -0.48 24.30 9.30
CA ALA A 203 0.61 24.90 10.05
C ALA A 203 1.94 24.60 9.36
N LEU A 204 2.79 25.63 9.22
CA LEU A 204 4.16 25.43 8.77
C LEU A 204 4.94 24.65 9.83
N PRO A 205 5.84 23.73 9.45
CA PRO A 205 6.67 23.04 10.40
C PRO A 205 7.57 24.04 11.13
N THR A 206 7.68 23.90 12.44
CA THR A 206 8.70 24.61 13.22
C THR A 206 10.05 24.02 12.85
N MET A 207 10.79 24.69 11.97
CA MET A 207 12.17 24.35 11.66
C MET A 207 13.03 24.71 12.87
N SER A 208 13.10 23.82 13.87
CA SER A 208 14.09 23.95 14.93
C SER A 208 15.45 23.70 14.31
N ILE A 209 16.25 24.75 14.14
CA ILE A 209 17.65 24.65 13.67
C ILE A 209 18.58 24.28 14.83
N PHE A 210 18.02 23.78 15.94
CA PHE A 210 18.70 23.40 17.17
C PHE A 210 18.04 22.17 17.80
#